data_AF-A0A367LUZ4-F1
#
_entry.id   AF-A0A367LUZ4-F1
#
_cell.length_a   1.000
_cell.length_b   1.000
_cell.length_c   1.000
_cell.angle_alpha   90.00
_cell.angle_beta   90.00
_cell.angle_gamma   90.00
#
_symmetry.space_group_name_H-M   'P 1'
#
loop_
_entity.id
_entity.type
_entity.pdbx_description
1 polymer ?
#
loop_
_entity_poly.entity_id
_entity_poly.type
_entity_poly.pdbx_seq_one_letter_code
_entity_poly.pdbx_strand_id
1 'polypeptide(L)'
;AYQAGPLEARGFEQRGDGRASSPTLSVGNIDGSISALCLFFDGLVGARLIVRETYAHYLDAANFAEGNPQADPSQERLNIWFLEQKTAENSVQVTWELSA
;
A
#
# COMPACT_ATOMS: atom_id res chain seq x y z
N ALA A 1 -6.94 -2.75 -14.57
CA ALA A 1 -5.70 -1.96 -14.73
C ALA A 1 -5.39 -1.28 -13.41
N TYR A 2 -4.12 -1.18 -13.02
CA TYR A 2 -3.71 -0.40 -11.86
C TYR A 2 -3.81 1.09 -12.18
N GLN A 3 -4.38 1.88 -11.28
CA GLN A 3 -4.39 3.34 -11.38
C GLN A 3 -3.44 3.88 -10.31
N ALA A 4 -2.36 4.54 -10.75
CA ALA A 4 -1.43 5.16 -9.83
C ALA A 4 -2.12 6.30 -9.07
N GLY A 5 -2.01 6.27 -7.75
CA GLY A 5 -2.50 7.32 -6.86
C GLY A 5 -1.38 7.76 -5.91
N PRO A 6 -1.46 8.98 -5.35
CA PRO A 6 -0.50 9.44 -4.37
C PRO A 6 -0.61 8.60 -3.10
N LEU A 7 0.37 7.74 -2.87
CA LEU A 7 0.47 6.96 -1.65
C LEU A 7 1.93 6.79 -1.26
N GLU A 8 2.15 6.60 0.03
CA GLU A 8 3.42 6.22 0.59
C GLU A 8 3.20 5.12 1.62
N ALA A 9 3.97 4.04 1.51
CA ALA A 9 3.87 2.92 2.42
C ALA A 9 5.28 2.53 2.89
N ARG A 10 5.47 2.39 4.20
CA ARG A 10 6.79 2.20 4.83
C ARG A 10 6.71 1.20 5.98
N GLY A 11 7.84 0.57 6.29
CA GLY A 11 7.98 -0.27 7.49
C GLY A 11 7.49 -1.70 7.36
N PHE A 12 7.36 -2.24 6.14
CA PHE A 12 6.99 -3.64 5.85
C PHE A 12 8.07 -4.68 6.20
N GLU A 13 8.90 -4.40 7.22
CA GLU A 13 9.96 -5.31 7.63
C GLU A 13 9.36 -6.53 8.35
N GLN A 14 9.70 -7.73 7.90
CA GLN A 14 9.50 -8.94 8.71
C GLN A 14 10.65 -9.05 9.69
N ARG A 15 10.40 -8.73 10.97
CA ARG A 15 11.41 -8.84 12.02
C ARG A 15 11.42 -10.25 12.60
N GLY A 16 12.58 -10.91 12.56
CA GLY A 16 12.78 -12.25 13.12
C GLY A 16 12.87 -12.29 14.65
N ASP A 17 12.75 -11.15 15.33
CA ASP A 17 12.86 -10.99 16.79
C ASP A 17 11.49 -11.07 17.51
N GLY A 18 10.41 -11.34 16.78
CA GLY A 18 9.06 -11.49 17.33
C GLY A 18 8.36 -10.17 17.68
N ARG A 19 8.95 -9.01 17.40
CA ARG A 19 8.26 -7.72 17.53
C ARG A 19 7.36 -7.51 16.32
N ALA A 20 6.11 -7.11 16.57
CA ALA A 20 5.21 -6.67 15.51
C ALA A 20 5.86 -5.49 14.77
N SER A 21 6.02 -5.62 13.45
CA SER A 21 6.16 -4.42 12.63
C SER A 21 4.83 -3.71 12.62
N SER A 22 4.86 -2.40 12.75
CA SER A 22 3.71 -1.50 12.56
C SER A 22 3.95 -0.70 11.29
N PRO A 23 3.78 -1.28 10.10
CA PRO A 23 3.92 -0.52 8.87
C PRO A 23 2.90 0.62 8.84
N THR A 24 3.20 1.62 8.03
CA THR A 24 2.32 2.78 7.85
C THR A 24 1.95 2.93 6.39
N LEU A 25 0.70 3.32 6.15
CA LEU A 25 0.19 3.70 4.84
C LEU A 25 -0.32 5.13 4.91
N SER A 26 0.19 6.02 4.07
CA SER A 26 -0.34 7.36 3.85
C SER A 26 -0.89 7.46 2.44
N VAL A 27 -2.13 7.94 2.29
CA VAL A 27 -2.79 8.12 0.99
C VAL A 27 -3.20 9.57 0.84
N GLY A 28 -2.94 10.15 -0.34
CA GLY A 28 -3.31 11.52 -0.66
C GLY A 28 -4.83 11.72 -0.64
N ASN A 29 -5.26 12.79 0.01
CA ASN A 29 -6.66 13.12 0.27
C ASN A 29 -7.18 14.16 -0.74
N ILE A 30 -7.09 13.83 -2.02
CA ILE A 30 -7.53 14.72 -3.11
C ILE A 30 -9.04 14.99 -2.95
N ASP A 31 -9.40 16.26 -2.92
CA ASP A 31 -10.78 16.75 -2.74
C ASP A 31 -11.51 16.18 -1.50
N GLY A 32 -10.77 15.75 -0.47
CA GLY A 32 -11.37 15.16 0.74
C GLY A 32 -11.98 13.77 0.54
N SER A 33 -11.73 13.13 -0.61
CA SER A 33 -12.32 11.83 -0.97
C SER A 33 -11.99 10.72 0.03
N ILE A 34 -10.76 10.67 0.52
CA ILE A 34 -10.33 9.66 1.49
C ILE A 34 -10.95 9.93 2.86
N SER A 35 -10.99 11.20 3.30
CA SER A 35 -11.71 11.58 4.53
C SER A 35 -13.19 11.17 4.48
N ALA A 36 -13.85 11.38 3.34
CA ALA A 36 -15.24 10.96 3.16
C ALA A 36 -15.39 9.44 3.30
N LEU A 37 -14.49 8.65 2.70
CA LEU A 37 -14.49 7.20 2.88
C LEU A 37 -14.26 6.79 4.33
N CYS A 38 -13.34 7.44 5.04
CA CYS A 38 -13.16 7.21 6.48
C CYS A 38 -14.43 7.52 7.27
N LEU A 39 -15.20 8.55 6.91
CA LEU A 39 -16.46 8.85 7.59
C LEU A 39 -17.53 7.79 7.32
N PHE A 40 -17.62 7.28 6.09
CA PHE A 40 -18.61 6.27 5.70
C PHE A 40 -18.29 4.85 6.19
N PHE A 41 -17.01 4.52 6.34
CA PHE A 41 -16.53 3.17 6.62
C PHE A 41 -15.70 3.08 7.91
N ASP A 42 -16.05 3.88 8.91
CA ASP A 42 -15.46 3.84 10.25
C ASP A 42 -13.91 3.84 10.24
N GLY A 43 -13.34 4.84 9.59
CA GLY A 43 -11.90 4.99 9.45
C GLY A 43 -11.22 3.99 8.52
N LEU A 44 -11.99 3.16 7.78
CA LEU A 44 -11.49 2.04 6.98
C LEU A 44 -10.78 0.97 7.82
N VAL A 45 -11.08 0.88 9.11
CA VAL A 45 -10.51 -0.15 10.01
C VAL A 45 -10.93 -1.54 9.53
N GLY A 46 -9.97 -2.46 9.49
CA GLY A 46 -10.14 -3.81 8.95
C GLY A 46 -10.14 -3.90 7.42
N ALA A 47 -9.97 -2.79 6.70
CA ALA A 47 -9.83 -2.84 5.25
C ALA A 47 -8.53 -3.58 4.87
N ARG A 48 -8.63 -4.44 3.86
CA ARG A 48 -7.53 -5.29 3.40
C ARG A 48 -6.65 -4.56 2.39
N LEU A 49 -5.36 -4.44 2.70
CA LEU A 49 -4.29 -4.02 1.79
C LEU A 49 -3.54 -5.25 1.27
N ILE A 50 -3.40 -5.37 -0.04
CA ILE A 50 -2.57 -6.40 -0.68
C ILE A 50 -1.32 -5.73 -1.23
N VAL A 51 -0.16 -6.07 -0.67
CA VAL A 51 1.15 -5.59 -1.13
C VAL A 51 1.73 -6.67 -2.04
N ARG A 52 2.01 -6.29 -3.30
CA ARG A 52 2.63 -7.13 -4.31
C ARG A 52 4.10 -6.75 -4.41
N GLU A 53 4.99 -7.66 -4.02
CA GLU A 53 6.43 -7.46 -4.11
C GLU A 53 7.00 -8.28 -5.26
N THR A 54 7.81 -7.66 -6.10
CA THR A 54 8.53 -8.35 -7.18
C THR A 54 9.89 -7.72 -7.39
N TYR A 55 10.82 -8.46 -7.99
CA TYR A 55 12.09 -7.88 -8.41
C TYR A 55 11.87 -7.00 -9.64
N ALA A 56 12.63 -5.90 -9.72
CA ALA A 56 12.48 -4.93 -10.80
C ALA A 56 12.52 -5.56 -12.21
N HIS A 57 13.36 -6.57 -12.44
CA HIS A 57 13.47 -7.23 -13.75
C HIS A 57 12.26 -8.09 -14.14
N TYR A 58 11.37 -8.43 -13.21
CA TYR A 58 10.12 -9.13 -13.53
C TYR A 58 8.94 -8.19 -13.80
N LEU A 59 9.12 -6.87 -13.61
CA LEU A 59 8.09 -5.87 -13.92
C LEU A 59 7.68 -5.93 -15.38
N ASP A 60 6.44 -5.54 -15.68
CA ASP A 60 5.95 -5.57 -17.05
C ASP A 60 6.77 -4.69 -18.01
N ALA A 61 6.65 -4.96 -19.31
CA ALA A 61 7.37 -4.22 -20.35
C ALA A 61 7.03 -2.73 -20.40
N ALA A 62 5.86 -2.30 -19.90
CA ALA A 62 5.46 -0.89 -19.93
C ALA A 62 6.26 -0.02 -18.96
N ASN A 63 6.96 -0.63 -18.01
CA ASN A 63 7.84 0.07 -17.06
C ASN A 63 9.24 0.39 -17.64
N PHE A 64 9.56 -0.04 -18.87
CA PHE A 64 10.88 0.13 -19.47
C PHE A 64 10.79 0.72 -20.88
N ALA A 65 11.65 1.69 -21.20
CA ALA A 65 11.62 2.39 -22.50
C ALA A 65 11.82 1.45 -23.71
N GLU A 66 12.61 0.39 -23.56
CA GLU A 66 12.86 -0.62 -24.60
C GLU A 66 12.00 -1.89 -24.44
N GLY A 67 11.04 -1.88 -23.51
CA GLY A 67 10.31 -3.07 -23.08
C GLY A 67 11.09 -3.94 -22.09
N ASN A 68 10.53 -5.10 -21.74
CA ASN A 68 11.16 -6.05 -20.83
C ASN A 68 10.90 -7.51 -21.25
N PRO A 69 11.90 -8.21 -21.82
CA PRO A 69 11.80 -9.64 -22.15
C PRO A 69 11.74 -10.57 -20.93
N GLN A 70 12.18 -10.09 -19.75
CA GLN A 70 12.16 -10.84 -18.50
C GLN A 70 10.88 -10.60 -17.69
N ALA A 71 9.92 -9.81 -18.20
CA ALA A 71 8.65 -9.58 -17.56
C ALA A 71 7.94 -10.90 -17.24
N ASP A 72 7.62 -11.13 -15.96
CA ASP A 72 6.93 -12.33 -15.51
C ASP A 72 5.98 -12.00 -14.36
N PRO A 73 4.66 -11.90 -14.63
CA PRO A 73 3.67 -11.56 -13.61
C PRO A 73 3.47 -12.67 -12.56
N SER A 74 4.01 -13.88 -12.77
CA SER A 74 3.97 -14.96 -11.77
C SER A 74 5.04 -14.82 -10.69
N GLN A 75 6.07 -14.00 -10.93
CA GLN A 75 7.19 -13.80 -10.01
C GLN A 75 6.87 -12.68 -9.00
N GLU A 76 5.88 -12.91 -8.15
CA GLU A 76 5.51 -11.99 -7.07
C GLU A 76 5.37 -12.70 -5.72
N ARG A 77 5.57 -11.93 -4.65
CA ARG A 77 5.14 -12.29 -3.30
C ARG A 77 3.97 -11.39 -2.93
N LEU A 78 2.91 -12.01 -2.41
CA LEU A 78 1.75 -11.31 -1.90
C LEU A 78 1.81 -11.27 -0.37
N ASN A 79 1.77 -10.07 0.20
CA ASN A 79 1.55 -9.86 1.62
C ASN A 79 0.20 -9.20 1.83
N ILE A 80 -0.54 -9.69 2.83
CA ILE A 80 -1.82 -9.11 3.22
C ILE A 80 -1.60 -8.34 4.51
N TRP A 81 -2.14 -7.13 4.54
CA TRP A 81 -2.15 -6.26 5.70
C TRP A 81 -3.57 -5.72 5.90
N PHE A 82 -3.86 -5.29 7.12
CA PHE A 82 -5.12 -4.65 7.48
C PHE A 82 -4.87 -3.25 8.00
N LEU A 83 -5.75 -2.32 7.65
CA LEU A 83 -5.76 -0.99 8.27
C LEU A 83 -6.23 -1.15 9.71
N GLU A 84 -5.34 -0.95 10.68
CA GLU A 84 -5.64 -1.13 12.10
C GLU A 84 -6.26 0.13 12.69
N GLN A 85 -5.59 1.27 12.49
CA GLN A 85 -6.01 2.53 13.09
C GLN A 85 -5.60 3.71 12.20
N LYS A 86 -6.50 4.66 12.00
CA LYS A 86 -6.17 5.97 11.43
C LYS A 86 -5.38 6.79 12.45
N THR A 87 -4.15 7.15 12.11
CA THR A 87 -3.21 7.82 13.02
C THR A 87 -3.08 9.32 12.72
N ALA A 88 -3.35 9.75 11.49
CA ALA A 88 -3.36 11.16 11.13
C ALA A 88 -4.31 11.44 9.95
N GLU A 89 -4.85 12.66 9.91
CA GLU A 89 -5.68 13.17 8.82
C GLU A 89 -5.49 14.67 8.67
N ASN A 90 -5.33 15.13 7.42
CA ASN A 90 -5.39 16.53 7.05
C ASN A 90 -5.95 16.68 5.62
N SER A 91 -6.01 17.91 5.12
CA SER A 91 -6.56 18.20 3.77
C SER A 91 -5.72 17.64 2.62
N VAL A 92 -4.52 17.11 2.89
CA VAL A 92 -3.57 16.61 1.89
C VAL A 92 -3.44 15.09 1.93
N GLN A 93 -3.53 14.47 3.11
CA GLN A 93 -3.39 13.02 3.26
C GLN A 93 -4.09 12.46 4.49
N VAL A 94 -4.34 11.15 4.46
CA VAL A 94 -4.76 10.33 5.59
C VAL A 94 -3.76 9.21 5.80
N THR A 95 -3.42 8.92 7.06
CA THR A 95 -2.41 7.93 7.44
C THR A 95 -3.00 6.88 8.38
N TRP A 96 -2.61 5.63 8.18
CA TRP A 96 -2.94 4.49 9.02
C TRP A 96 -1.71 3.75 9.49
N GLU A 97 -1.83 3.15 10.67
CA GLU A 97 -1.02 2.01 11.10
C GLU A 97 -1.64 0.72 10.55
N LEU A 98 -0.79 -0.22 10.18
CA LEU A 98 -1.17 -1.51 9.59
C LEU A 98 -0.82 -2.67 10.52
N SER A 99 -1.60 -3.75 10.43
CA SER A 99 -1.37 -5.03 11.10
C SER A 99 -1.36 -6.19 10.09
N ALA A 100 -0.65 -7.28 10.42
CA ALA A 100 -0.55 -8.48 9.59
C ALA A 100 -1.66 -9.49 9.91
#